data_AF-A0A7J2YSL9-F1
#
_entry.id   AF-A0A7J2YSL9-F1
#
_cell.length_a   1.000
_cell.length_b   1.000
_cell.length_c   1.000
_cell.angle_alpha   90.00
_cell.angle_beta   90.00
_cell.angle_gamma   90.00
#
_symmetry.space_group_name_H-M   'P 1'
#
loop_
_entity.id
_entity.type
_entity.pdbx_description
1 polymer ?
#
loop_
_entity_poly.entity_id
_entity_poly.type
_entity_poly.pdbx_seq_one_letter_code
_entity_poly.pdbx_strand_id
1 'polypeptide(L)'
;MAQKQAIPSIVLYAIVAWMALNTLLMLFSILGGDVQDLNNYIEIALWVAAIPALLSLRKWGVGFAIFTLTYTLSTSVGILIYYLASNPAVWPNTVRVVANVPLIIYLFKAVFEGKTK
;
A
#
# COMPACT_ATOMS: atom_id res chain seq x y z
N MET A 1 -12.06 13.34 -28.92
CA MET A 1 -11.91 12.32 -27.85
C MET A 1 -12.13 13.02 -26.53
N ALA A 2 -13.07 12.55 -25.69
CA ALA A 2 -13.27 13.15 -24.36
C ALA A 2 -12.00 12.95 -23.52
N GLN A 3 -11.46 14.04 -22.98
CA GLN A 3 -10.31 14.01 -22.08
C GLN A 3 -10.73 13.26 -20.81
N LYS A 4 -10.18 12.06 -20.61
CA LYS A 4 -10.51 11.26 -19.43
C LYS A 4 -9.93 11.93 -18.19
N GLN A 5 -10.76 12.10 -17.17
CA GLN A 5 -10.41 12.81 -15.95
C GLN A 5 -9.28 12.07 -15.22
N ALA A 6 -8.14 12.73 -15.02
CA ALA A 6 -7.00 12.19 -14.28
C ALA A 6 -7.37 11.84 -12.84
N ILE A 7 -6.54 11.02 -12.18
CA ILE A 7 -6.68 10.75 -10.73
C ILE A 7 -6.71 12.09 -9.96
N PRO A 8 -7.76 12.39 -9.17
CA PRO A 8 -7.83 13.62 -8.40
C PRO A 8 -6.65 13.73 -7.43
N SER A 9 -6.06 14.92 -7.32
CA SER A 9 -4.88 15.16 -6.47
C SER A 9 -5.13 14.74 -5.02
N ILE A 10 -6.32 15.02 -4.47
CA ILE A 10 -6.66 14.62 -3.10
C ILE A 10 -6.65 13.10 -2.90
N VAL A 11 -7.12 12.33 -3.89
CA VAL A 11 -7.10 10.86 -3.83
C VAL A 11 -5.67 10.35 -3.93
N LEU A 12 -4.88 10.91 -4.86
CA LEU A 12 -3.46 10.58 -4.99
C LEU A 12 -2.70 10.80 -3.68
N TYR A 13 -2.87 11.97 -3.05
CA TYR A 13 -2.19 12.29 -1.80
C TYR A 13 -2.71 11.48 -0.61
N ALA A 14 -3.99 11.12 -0.58
CA ALA A 14 -4.52 10.22 0.44
C ALA A 14 -3.87 8.82 0.35
N ILE A 15 -3.66 8.30 -0.86
CA ILE A 15 -2.95 7.03 -1.07
C ILE A 15 -1.49 7.16 -0.65
N VAL A 16 -0.81 8.25 -1.02
CA VAL A 16 0.58 8.49 -0.61
C VAL A 16 0.71 8.61 0.90
N ALA A 17 -0.21 9.31 1.57
CA ALA A 17 -0.25 9.40 3.02
C ALA A 17 -0.47 8.03 3.68
N TRP A 18 -1.34 7.20 3.10
CA TRP A 18 -1.51 5.82 3.53
C TRP A 18 -0.22 4.99 3.40
N MET A 19 0.49 5.10 2.28
CA MET A 19 1.79 4.43 2.09
C MET A 19 2.82 4.91 3.13
N ALA A 20 2.91 6.22 3.35
CA ALA A 20 3.84 6.79 4.33
C ALA A 20 3.52 6.35 5.76
N LEU A 21 2.25 6.29 6.14
CA LEU A 21 1.82 5.77 7.44
C LEU A 21 2.29 4.32 7.63
N ASN A 22 2.13 3.47 6.61
CA ASN A 22 2.57 2.07 6.68
C ASN A 22 4.10 1.96 6.80
N THR A 23 4.87 2.80 6.11
CA THR A 23 6.32 2.88 6.31
C THR A 23 6.68 3.20 7.76
N LEU A 24 6.01 4.20 8.35
CA LEU A 24 6.25 4.60 9.74
C LEU A 24 5.88 3.50 10.73
N LEU A 25 4.76 2.81 10.51
CA LEU A 25 4.34 1.69 11.36
C LEU A 25 5.40 0.58 11.39
N MET A 26 5.94 0.19 10.23
CA MET A 26 7.00 -0.83 10.18
C MET A 26 8.31 -0.36 10.81
N LEU A 27 8.68 0.92 10.61
CA LEU A 27 9.84 1.51 11.30
C LEU A 27 9.66 1.47 12.82
N PHE A 28 8.47 1.78 13.33
CA PHE A 28 8.20 1.72 14.76
C PHE A 28 8.17 0.28 15.29
N SER A 29 7.70 -0.70 14.53
CA SER A 29 7.82 -2.12 14.90
C SER A 29 9.28 -2.54 15.07
N ILE A 30 10.14 -2.18 14.11
CA ILE A 30 11.59 -2.46 14.18
C ILE A 30 12.22 -1.78 15.41
N LEU A 31 11.94 -0.49 15.62
CA LEU A 31 12.43 0.25 16.79
C LEU A 31 11.89 -0.30 18.12
N GLY A 32 10.72 -0.93 18.10
CA GLY A 32 10.09 -1.61 19.23
C GLY A 32 10.67 -3.00 19.53
N GLY A 33 11.66 -3.46 18.77
CA GLY A 33 12.38 -4.72 19.00
C GLY A 33 12.15 -5.80 17.95
N ASP A 34 11.29 -5.56 16.96
CA ASP A 34 10.99 -6.52 15.88
C ASP A 34 12.00 -6.45 14.72
N VAL A 35 13.28 -6.50 15.07
CA VAL A 35 14.42 -6.30 14.15
C VAL A 35 14.72 -7.55 13.31
N GLN A 36 14.21 -8.72 13.72
CA GLN A 36 14.44 -9.97 13.00
C GLN A 36 13.38 -10.27 11.94
N ASP A 37 12.26 -9.54 11.93
CA ASP A 37 11.24 -9.74 10.93
C ASP A 37 11.64 -9.11 9.59
N LEU A 38 12.14 -9.96 8.69
CA LEU A 38 12.49 -9.59 7.32
C LEU A 38 11.32 -8.93 6.57
N ASN A 39 10.08 -9.29 6.89
CA ASN A 39 8.91 -8.72 6.23
C ASN A 39 8.79 -7.21 6.48
N ASN A 40 9.12 -6.73 7.68
CA ASN A 40 9.11 -5.30 7.99
C ASN A 40 10.06 -4.52 7.06
N TYR A 41 11.26 -5.04 6.79
CA TYR A 41 12.24 -4.41 5.89
C TYR A 41 11.80 -4.43 4.43
N ILE A 42 11.27 -5.56 3.95
CA ILE A 42 10.76 -5.68 2.59
C ILE A 42 9.62 -4.69 2.37
N GLU A 43 8.67 -4.64 3.30
CA GLU A 43 7.53 -3.74 3.19
C GLU A 43 7.94 -2.27 3.24
N ILE A 44 8.90 -1.87 4.08
CA ILE A 44 9.47 -0.51 4.06
C ILE A 44 10.03 -0.18 2.67
N ALA A 45 10.86 -1.06 2.11
CA ALA A 45 11.45 -0.83 0.80
C ALA A 45 10.37 -0.67 -0.29
N LEU A 46 9.33 -1.51 -0.26
CA LEU A 46 8.22 -1.44 -1.19
C LEU A 46 7.42 -0.14 -1.03
N TRP A 47 7.00 0.22 0.19
CA TRP A 47 6.22 1.45 0.42
C TRP A 47 7.00 2.70 0.03
N VAL A 48 8.27 2.80 0.42
CA VAL A 48 9.14 3.94 0.11
C VAL A 48 9.36 4.07 -1.39
N ALA A 49 9.59 2.96 -2.10
CA ALA A 49 9.73 2.99 -3.56
C ALA A 49 8.40 3.27 -4.28
N ALA A 50 7.26 2.86 -3.70
CA ALA A 50 5.95 2.99 -4.31
C ALA A 50 5.45 4.43 -4.32
N ILE A 51 5.82 5.24 -3.32
CA ILE A 51 5.45 6.65 -3.23
C ILE A 51 5.90 7.46 -4.47
N PRO A 52 7.21 7.57 -4.80
CA PRO A 52 7.66 8.31 -5.98
C PRO A 52 7.18 7.67 -7.29
N ALA A 53 7.06 6.33 -7.32
CA ALA A 53 6.51 5.63 -8.47
C ALA A 53 5.04 6.04 -8.74
N LEU A 54 4.20 6.05 -7.71
CA LEU A 54 2.80 6.48 -7.80
C LEU A 54 2.68 7.97 -8.17
N LEU A 55 3.50 8.83 -7.56
CA LEU A 55 3.53 10.27 -7.84
C LEU A 55 3.94 10.60 -9.29
N SER A 56 4.70 9.72 -9.95
CA SER A 56 5.01 9.88 -11.38
C SER A 56 3.76 9.83 -12.27
N LEU A 57 2.67 9.21 -11.78
CA LEU A 57 1.43 8.93 -12.50
C LEU A 57 1.61 8.16 -13.81
N ARG A 58 2.80 7.63 -14.09
CA ARG A 58 3.06 6.77 -15.25
C ARG A 58 2.43 5.41 -15.01
N LYS A 59 1.90 4.77 -16.06
CA LYS A 59 1.30 3.43 -15.97
C LYS A 59 2.14 2.41 -15.17
N TRP A 60 3.46 2.37 -15.40
CA TRP A 60 4.36 1.46 -14.68
C TRP A 60 4.49 1.82 -13.19
N GLY A 61 4.45 3.11 -12.85
CA GLY A 61 4.55 3.59 -11.48
C GLY A 61 3.29 3.29 -10.67
N VAL A 62 2.12 3.46 -11.29
CA VAL A 62 0.83 3.00 -10.73
C VAL A 62 0.78 1.47 -10.64
N GLY A 63 1.32 0.77 -11.64
CA GLY A 63 1.47 -0.69 -11.59
C GLY A 63 2.33 -1.17 -10.41
N PHE A 64 3.45 -0.49 -10.15
CA PHE A 64 4.30 -0.78 -8.99
C PHE A 64 3.60 -0.49 -7.65
N ALA A 65 2.80 0.57 -7.58
CA ALA A 65 1.97 0.87 -6.42
C ALA A 65 0.91 -0.22 -6.17
N ILE A 66 0.25 -0.69 -7.23
CA ILE A 66 -0.70 -1.82 -7.17
C ILE A 66 0.00 -3.09 -6.68
N PHE A 67 1.20 -3.40 -7.22
CA PHE A 67 2.01 -4.53 -6.78
C PHE A 67 2.31 -4.45 -5.28
N THR A 68 2.77 -3.29 -4.81
CA THR A 68 3.08 -3.04 -3.40
C THR A 68 1.85 -3.22 -2.50
N LEU A 69 0.71 -2.66 -2.89
CA LEU A 69 -0.56 -2.83 -2.16
C LEU A 69 -1.00 -4.29 -2.12
N THR A 70 -0.81 -5.03 -3.22
CA THR A 70 -1.18 -6.46 -3.31
C THR A 70 -0.26 -7.34 -2.47
N TYR A 71 1.05 -7.08 -2.52
CA TYR A 71 2.04 -7.78 -1.70
C TYR A 71 1.70 -7.61 -0.22
N THR A 72 1.49 -6.37 0.22
CA THR A 72 1.19 -6.05 1.62
C THR A 72 -0.20 -6.50 2.06
N LEU A 73 -1.16 -6.59 1.13
CA LEU A 73 -2.43 -7.25 1.37
C LEU A 73 -2.21 -8.74 1.67
N SER A 74 -1.38 -9.42 0.88
CA SER A 74 -1.07 -10.84 1.07
C SER A 74 -0.40 -11.11 2.43
N THR A 75 0.59 -10.31 2.81
CA THR A 75 1.26 -10.43 4.13
C THR A 75 0.27 -10.17 5.27
N SER A 76 -0.56 -9.13 5.14
CA SER A 76 -1.59 -8.81 6.13
C SER A 76 -2.59 -9.96 6.31
N VAL A 77 -3.09 -10.54 5.21
CA VAL A 77 -3.99 -11.71 5.26
C VAL A 77 -3.29 -12.90 5.90
N GLY A 78 -2.03 -13.16 5.56
CA GLY A 78 -1.23 -14.20 6.22
C GLY A 78 -1.18 -14.02 7.73
N ILE A 79 -0.90 -12.80 8.21
CA ILE A 79 -0.88 -12.49 9.64
C ILE A 79 -2.25 -12.76 10.28
N LEU A 80 -3.34 -12.36 9.64
CA LEU A 80 -4.69 -12.60 10.17
C LEU A 80 -5.08 -14.07 10.24
N ILE A 81 -4.54 -14.92 9.35
CA ILE A 81 -4.79 -16.37 9.36
C ILE A 81 -3.97 -17.07 10.45
N TYR A 82 -2.71 -16.69 10.61
CA TYR A 82 -1.77 -17.42 11.48
C TYR A 82 -1.73 -16.93 12.93
N TYR A 83 -2.19 -15.71 13.22
CA TYR A 83 -2.18 -15.15 14.57
C TYR A 83 -3.58 -15.04 15.19
N LEU A 84 -3.68 -15.37 16.48
CA LEU A 84 -4.90 -15.23 17.28
C LEU A 84 -5.28 -13.75 17.48
N ALA A 85 -6.58 -13.49 17.65
CA ALA A 85 -7.14 -12.14 17.82
C ALA A 85 -6.55 -11.33 18.99
N SER A 86 -5.93 -11.99 19.97
CA SER A 86 -5.23 -11.34 21.09
C SER A 86 -3.84 -10.80 20.72
N ASN A 87 -3.32 -11.10 19.53
CA ASN A 87 -2.04 -10.57 19.07
C ASN A 87 -2.22 -9.10 18.62
N PRO A 88 -1.42 -8.16 19.15
CA PRO A 88 -1.53 -6.73 18.81
C PRO A 88 -1.31 -6.44 17.32
N ALA A 89 -0.66 -7.33 16.56
CA ALA A 89 -0.47 -7.20 15.12
C ALA A 89 -1.75 -7.44 14.30
N VAL A 90 -2.79 -8.06 14.86
CA VAL A 90 -4.03 -8.38 14.12
C VAL A 90 -4.78 -7.11 13.71
N TRP A 91 -4.87 -6.12 14.60
CA TRP A 91 -5.63 -4.90 14.35
C TRP A 91 -5.05 -4.04 13.22
N PRO A 92 -3.75 -3.70 13.24
CA PRO A 92 -3.13 -2.98 12.13
C PRO A 92 -3.34 -3.70 10.80
N ASN A 93 -3.12 -5.02 10.75
CA ASN A 93 -3.26 -5.80 9.52
C ASN A 93 -4.72 -5.89 9.03
N THR A 94 -5.71 -5.89 9.93
CA THR A 94 -7.12 -5.82 9.55
C THR A 94 -7.44 -4.50 8.83
N VAL A 95 -6.98 -3.37 9.38
CA VAL A 95 -7.15 -2.06 8.73
C VAL A 95 -6.47 -2.04 7.36
N ARG A 96 -5.29 -2.66 7.25
CA ARG A 96 -4.57 -2.76 5.97
C ARG A 96 -5.33 -3.56 4.92
N VAL A 97 -5.95 -4.68 5.30
CA VAL A 97 -6.81 -5.44 4.38
C VAL A 97 -7.97 -4.59 3.89
N VAL A 98 -8.70 -3.94 4.82
CA VAL A 98 -9.87 -3.11 4.49
C VAL A 98 -9.51 -1.91 3.61
N ALA A 99 -8.33 -1.31 3.82
CA ALA A 99 -7.87 -0.18 3.01
C ALA A 99 -7.26 -0.60 1.66
N ASN A 100 -6.42 -1.64 1.63
CA ASN A 100 -5.68 -2.01 0.42
C ASN A 100 -6.60 -2.54 -0.68
N VAL A 101 -7.64 -3.32 -0.35
CA VAL A 101 -8.58 -3.87 -1.34
C VAL A 101 -9.23 -2.77 -2.22
N PRO A 102 -9.92 -1.75 -1.66
CA PRO A 102 -10.52 -0.70 -2.49
C PRO A 102 -9.48 0.16 -3.22
N LEU A 103 -8.29 0.38 -2.63
CA LEU A 103 -7.22 1.13 -3.29
C LEU A 103 -6.67 0.39 -4.52
N ILE A 104 -6.45 -0.93 -4.40
CA ILE A 104 -6.04 -1.78 -5.52
C ILE A 104 -7.08 -1.69 -6.64
N ILE A 105 -8.36 -1.92 -6.33
CA ILE A 105 -9.45 -1.87 -7.32
C ILE A 105 -9.51 -0.50 -8.00
N TYR A 106 -9.41 0.59 -7.22
CA TYR A 106 -9.43 1.95 -7.72
C TYR A 106 -8.27 2.23 -8.69
N LEU A 107 -7.03 1.90 -8.29
CA LEU A 107 -5.85 2.13 -9.10
C LEU A 107 -5.84 1.26 -10.37
N PHE A 108 -6.25 0.00 -10.27
CA PHE A 108 -6.43 -0.88 -11.43
C PHE A 108 -7.40 -0.22 -12.44
N LYS A 109 -8.59 0.17 -11.97
CA LYS A 109 -9.58 0.84 -12.81
C LYS A 109 -9.03 2.13 -13.42
N ALA A 110 -8.31 2.94 -12.66
CA ALA A 110 -7.70 4.18 -13.16
C ALA A 110 -6.70 3.94 -14.31
N VAL A 111 -5.90 2.86 -14.24
CA VAL A 111 -4.96 2.48 -15.32
C VAL A 111 -5.70 2.10 -16.59
N PHE A 112 -6.71 1.23 -16.52
CA PHE A 112 -7.47 0.78 -17.69
C PHE A 112 -8.39 1.87 -18.27
N GLU A 113 -8.87 2.75 -17.42
CA GLU A 113 -9.56 3.95 -17.86
C GLU A 113 -8.60 4.96 -18.47
N GLY A 114 -7.28 4.82 -18.41
CA GLY A 114 -6.36 5.80 -19.01
C GLY A 114 -6.35 7.13 -18.26
N LYS A 115 -6.57 7.11 -16.94
CA LYS A 115 -6.44 8.26 -16.03
C LYS A 115 -5.00 8.52 -15.59
N THR A 116 -4.07 7.70 -16.08
CA THR A 116 -2.63 7.75 -15.84
C THR A 116 -1.90 8.29 -17.07
N LYS A 117 -0.72 8.88 -16.87
CA LYS A 117 0.17 9.33 -17.94
C LYS A 117 0.84 8.16 -18.67
#